data_AF-A0A914YD32-F1
#
_entry.id   AF-A0A914YD32-F1
#
_cell.length_a   1.000
_cell.length_b   1.000
_cell.length_c   1.000
_cell.angle_alpha   90.00
_cell.angle_beta   90.00
_cell.angle_gamma   90.00
#
_symmetry.space_group_name_H-M   'P 1'
#
loop_
_entity.id
_entity.type
_entity.pdbx_description
1 polymer ?
#
loop_
_entity_poly.entity_id
_entity_poly.type
_entity_poly.pdbx_seq_one_letter_code
_entity_poly.pdbx_strand_id
1 'polypeptide(L)'
;MHTTLVSAKTGYGIEDLITNIYIRWMNTKGDLRSDIYLVGCTNAGKSTLFNSFLQSDLCKVRALDLVERVTTSVWPGTTLSLLKFPLMNPSTHRLELRRRRLISLQAWAKKEQSAKEMLYSQTKDLQFLTLSGVVDNTFKENLDRSNPTSNRVKNSLISNEIDVLDHDGTDEEQKIRHGVHLSDIEFTHGHWCFDTPGTVSREQVLDLYTLDELITLVPRKLIIPRFTILRPGESLLFGGTARLDFLSTVSQENPVYLAVYCSDRLPLHVMKSEEVEEFLEKFNGTNVVGVPFGDKERLDVFPALEGKELHLEKTRMLKAISDIVLSSIGWATVYSVAEKVSFKALTPEGRGITTRPPLLPFAIEYKGSRIPGTSFYKVKPMMMEKDEPEKRRKFHKRR
;
A
#
# COMPACT_ATOMS: atom_id res chain seq x y z
N MET A 1 9.62 15.32 -13.14
CA MET A 1 9.03 14.12 -12.50
C MET A 1 7.86 14.58 -11.63
N HIS A 2 6.71 13.90 -11.68
CA HIS A 2 5.59 14.12 -10.76
C HIS A 2 5.53 12.96 -9.78
N THR A 3 5.21 13.23 -8.52
CA THR A 3 5.07 12.21 -7.49
C THR A 3 3.72 12.41 -6.80
N THR A 4 2.98 11.31 -6.64
CA THR A 4 1.64 11.29 -6.03
C THR A 4 1.55 10.10 -5.09
N LEU A 5 0.92 10.28 -3.93
CA LEU A 5 0.54 9.18 -3.05
C LEU A 5 -0.88 8.73 -3.39
N VAL A 6 -1.07 7.43 -3.63
CA VAL A 6 -2.39 6.87 -3.95
C VAL A 6 -2.62 5.57 -3.20
N SER A 7 -3.89 5.22 -3.03
CA SER A 7 -4.33 3.88 -2.64
C SER A 7 -5.28 3.36 -3.69
N ALA A 8 -4.80 2.44 -4.53
CA ALA A 8 -5.62 1.81 -5.57
C ALA A 8 -6.82 1.04 -4.98
N LYS A 9 -6.62 0.42 -3.80
CA LYS A 9 -7.68 -0.34 -3.13
C LYS A 9 -8.80 0.54 -2.58
N THR A 10 -8.47 1.69 -1.99
CA THR A 10 -9.46 2.59 -1.37
C THR A 10 -9.86 3.75 -2.26
N GLY A 11 -9.27 3.86 -3.46
CA GLY A 11 -9.49 4.94 -4.42
C GLY A 11 -8.87 6.29 -4.04
N TYR A 12 -8.20 6.40 -2.89
CA TYR A 12 -7.61 7.66 -2.44
C TYR A 12 -6.54 8.16 -3.42
N GLY A 13 -6.63 9.43 -3.82
CA GLY A 13 -5.66 10.10 -4.71
C GLY A 13 -5.70 9.65 -6.17
N ILE A 14 -6.52 8.66 -6.55
CA ILE A 14 -6.58 8.14 -7.92
C ILE A 14 -7.12 9.19 -8.90
N GLU A 15 -8.18 9.91 -8.52
CA GLU A 15 -8.76 10.97 -9.36
C GLU A 15 -7.79 12.15 -9.57
N ASP A 16 -6.97 12.47 -8.56
CA ASP A 16 -5.91 13.48 -8.64
C ASP A 16 -4.75 13.01 -9.53
N LEU A 17 -4.39 11.72 -9.45
CA LEU A 17 -3.40 11.12 -10.32
C LEU A 17 -3.84 11.19 -11.79
N ILE A 18 -5.08 10.80 -12.10
CA ILE A 18 -5.65 10.89 -13.45
C ILE A 18 -5.66 12.34 -13.95
N THR A 19 -6.02 13.27 -13.08
CA THR A 19 -6.01 14.71 -13.40
C THR A 19 -4.59 15.18 -13.77
N ASN A 20 -3.57 14.75 -13.01
CA ASN A 20 -2.19 15.07 -13.32
C ASN A 20 -1.69 14.38 -14.60
N ILE A 21 -2.14 13.16 -14.90
CA ILE A 21 -1.86 12.48 -16.17
C ILE A 21 -2.39 13.34 -17.33
N TYR A 22 -3.65 13.77 -17.30
CA TYR A 22 -4.19 14.62 -18.36
C TYR A 22 -3.45 15.96 -18.46
N ILE A 23 -3.27 16.69 -17.36
CA ILE A 23 -2.63 18.01 -17.40
C ILE A 23 -1.20 17.95 -17.95
N ARG A 24 -0.43 16.93 -17.57
CA ARG A 24 1.01 16.86 -17.89
C ARG A 24 1.31 16.12 -19.19
N TRP A 25 0.47 15.17 -19.59
CA TRP A 25 0.72 14.26 -20.70
C TRP A 25 -0.17 14.49 -21.94
N MET A 26 -0.97 15.56 -21.96
CA MET A 26 -1.63 16.04 -23.17
C MET A 26 -0.68 16.84 -24.07
N ASN A 27 -0.91 16.78 -25.37
CA ASN A 27 -0.22 17.59 -26.38
C ASN A 27 -0.95 18.95 -26.57
N THR A 28 -0.36 19.85 -27.37
CA THR A 28 -0.94 21.18 -27.66
C THR A 28 -2.26 21.11 -28.43
N LYS A 29 -2.56 19.98 -29.07
CA LYS A 29 -3.81 19.73 -29.81
C LYS A 29 -4.93 19.18 -28.93
N GLY A 30 -4.65 18.88 -27.65
CA GLY A 30 -5.62 18.33 -26.70
C GLY A 30 -5.69 16.81 -26.67
N ASP A 31 -4.89 16.08 -27.46
CA ASP A 31 -4.83 14.62 -27.42
C ASP A 31 -3.75 14.12 -26.44
N LEU A 32 -3.91 12.88 -25.97
CA LEU A 32 -2.86 12.22 -25.21
C LEU A 32 -1.61 12.00 -26.09
N ARG A 33 -0.41 12.13 -25.52
CA ARG A 33 0.85 12.05 -26.31
C ARG A 33 1.24 10.64 -26.72
N SER A 34 0.93 9.65 -25.89
CA SER A 34 1.45 8.28 -26.03
C SER A 34 0.65 7.31 -25.16
N ASP A 35 0.95 6.03 -25.33
CA ASP A 35 0.52 4.96 -24.44
C ASP A 35 1.09 5.14 -23.02
N ILE A 36 0.45 4.47 -22.06
CA ILE A 36 0.82 4.44 -20.64
C ILE A 36 1.22 3.02 -20.27
N TYR A 37 2.42 2.86 -19.70
CA TYR A 37 2.92 1.58 -19.22
C TYR A 37 3.06 1.61 -17.69
N LEU A 38 2.38 0.68 -17.00
CA LEU A 38 2.52 0.53 -15.55
C LEU A 38 3.70 -0.39 -15.25
N VAL A 39 4.78 0.16 -14.70
CA VAL A 39 6.02 -0.56 -14.41
C VAL A 39 6.30 -0.55 -12.91
N GLY A 40 6.81 -1.67 -12.38
CA GLY A 40 7.17 -1.79 -10.97
C GLY A 40 7.24 -3.24 -10.50
N CYS A 41 7.73 -3.45 -9.28
CA CYS A 41 7.95 -4.79 -8.75
C CYS A 41 6.66 -5.61 -8.62
N THR A 42 6.78 -6.93 -8.51
CA THR A 42 5.69 -7.79 -8.01
C THR A 42 5.17 -7.27 -6.66
N ASN A 43 3.86 -7.40 -6.42
CA ASN A 43 3.18 -6.94 -5.20
C ASN A 43 3.19 -5.42 -4.92
N ALA A 44 3.67 -4.59 -5.85
CA ALA A 44 3.60 -3.13 -5.73
C ALA A 44 2.17 -2.56 -5.89
N GLY A 45 1.18 -3.40 -6.23
CA GLY A 45 -0.21 -2.98 -6.44
C GLY A 45 -0.54 -2.48 -7.86
N LYS A 46 0.30 -2.81 -8.86
CA LYS A 46 0.11 -2.41 -10.26
C LYS A 46 -1.23 -2.86 -10.83
N SER A 47 -1.57 -4.14 -10.70
CA SER A 47 -2.83 -4.68 -11.20
C SER A 47 -4.04 -4.13 -10.46
N THR A 48 -3.90 -3.82 -9.16
CA THR A 48 -4.95 -3.11 -8.40
C THR A 48 -5.14 -1.70 -8.95
N LEU A 49 -4.05 -0.98 -9.25
CA LEU A 49 -4.10 0.35 -9.85
C LEU A 49 -4.70 0.31 -11.26
N PHE A 50 -4.34 -0.68 -12.05
CA PHE A 50 -4.92 -0.92 -13.37
C PHE A 50 -6.44 -1.14 -13.28
N ASN A 51 -6.91 -1.95 -12.32
CA ASN A 51 -8.33 -2.14 -12.06
C ASN A 51 -9.04 -0.84 -11.62
N SER A 52 -8.39 -0.01 -10.79
CA SER A 52 -8.92 1.32 -10.45
C SER A 52 -9.01 2.22 -11.67
N PHE A 53 -8.03 2.15 -12.58
CA PHE A 53 -8.05 2.93 -13.82
C PHE A 53 -9.11 2.45 -14.80
N LEU A 54 -9.34 1.13 -14.89
CA LEU A 54 -10.43 0.57 -15.68
C LEU A 54 -11.78 1.20 -15.30
N GLN A 55 -12.04 1.35 -14.00
CA GLN A 55 -13.30 1.92 -13.48
C GLN A 55 -13.39 3.45 -13.58
N SER A 56 -12.31 4.12 -13.95
CA SER A 56 -12.22 5.58 -13.96
C SER A 56 -12.46 6.20 -15.35
N ASP A 57 -12.49 7.53 -15.43
CA ASP A 57 -12.53 8.28 -16.70
C ASP A 57 -11.35 8.01 -17.64
N LEU A 58 -10.28 7.38 -17.15
CA LEU A 58 -9.11 7.05 -17.96
C LEU A 58 -9.41 5.98 -19.02
N CYS A 59 -10.34 5.06 -18.71
CA CYS A 59 -10.75 3.99 -19.60
C CYS A 59 -11.91 4.42 -20.52
N LYS A 60 -11.88 4.02 -21.80
CA LYS A 60 -13.06 4.16 -22.66
C LYS A 60 -14.18 3.24 -22.13
N VAL A 61 -15.32 3.82 -21.80
CA VAL A 61 -16.48 3.14 -21.17
C VAL A 61 -16.88 1.84 -21.87
N ARG A 62 -16.85 1.79 -23.21
CA ARG A 62 -17.21 0.59 -24.00
C ARG A 62 -16.28 -0.61 -23.77
N ALA A 63 -15.07 -0.41 -23.22
CA ALA A 63 -14.11 -1.45 -22.94
C ALA A 63 -14.28 -2.10 -21.55
N LEU A 64 -15.11 -1.52 -20.67
CA LEU A 64 -15.36 -2.05 -19.33
C LEU A 64 -15.94 -3.46 -19.33
N ASP A 65 -16.80 -3.77 -20.30
CA ASP A 65 -17.48 -5.06 -20.43
C ASP A 65 -16.65 -6.11 -21.21
N LEU A 66 -15.53 -5.68 -21.80
CA LEU A 66 -14.69 -6.49 -22.70
C LEU A 66 -13.38 -6.94 -22.08
N VAL A 67 -12.88 -6.20 -21.10
CA VAL A 67 -11.61 -6.52 -20.44
C VAL A 67 -11.89 -7.45 -19.27
N GLU A 68 -11.34 -8.66 -19.33
CA GLU A 68 -11.31 -9.54 -18.16
C GLU A 68 -10.68 -8.80 -16.98
N ARG A 69 -11.39 -8.76 -15.85
CA ARG A 69 -10.89 -8.08 -14.65
C ARG A 69 -9.58 -8.75 -14.23
N VAL A 70 -8.55 -7.93 -13.99
CA VAL A 70 -7.22 -8.44 -13.64
C VAL A 70 -7.26 -9.01 -12.22
N THR A 71 -6.74 -10.23 -12.03
CA THR A 71 -6.66 -10.84 -10.70
C THR A 71 -5.61 -10.15 -9.84
N THR A 72 -6.03 -9.53 -8.74
CA THR A 72 -5.12 -8.96 -7.74
C THR A 72 -4.84 -10.01 -6.67
N SER A 73 -3.73 -10.72 -6.78
CA SER A 73 -3.28 -11.66 -5.73
C SER A 73 -2.05 -11.09 -5.01
N VAL A 74 -1.81 -11.58 -3.78
CA VAL A 74 -0.65 -11.19 -2.95
C VAL A 74 0.58 -12.06 -3.29
N TRP A 75 0.39 -13.13 -4.07
CA TRP A 75 1.47 -14.00 -4.50
C TRP A 75 2.31 -13.33 -5.59
N PRO A 76 3.66 -13.38 -5.54
CA PRO A 76 4.48 -12.86 -6.63
C PRO A 76 4.16 -13.55 -7.97
N GLY A 77 3.99 -12.78 -9.05
CA GLY A 77 3.85 -13.32 -10.42
C GLY A 77 2.44 -13.27 -11.02
N THR A 78 1.54 -12.44 -10.51
CA THR A 78 0.12 -12.37 -10.91
C THR A 78 -0.21 -11.92 -12.33
N THR A 79 0.77 -11.58 -13.18
CA THR A 79 0.53 -11.04 -14.53
C THR A 79 1.37 -11.81 -15.55
N LEU A 80 0.86 -12.98 -15.97
CA LEU A 80 1.51 -13.84 -16.97
C LEU A 80 1.30 -13.36 -18.41
N SER A 81 0.27 -12.55 -18.67
CA SER A 81 -0.04 -11.94 -19.97
C SER A 81 -0.12 -10.41 -19.89
N LEU A 82 0.43 -9.70 -20.88
CA LEU A 82 0.30 -8.25 -21.01
C LEU A 82 -1.18 -7.86 -21.22
N LEU A 83 -1.82 -7.33 -20.18
CA LEU A 83 -3.19 -6.82 -20.24
C LEU A 83 -3.19 -5.35 -20.64
N LYS A 84 -4.22 -4.93 -21.38
CA LYS A 84 -4.35 -3.55 -21.85
C LYS A 84 -5.79 -3.09 -21.98
N PHE A 85 -6.03 -1.79 -21.78
CA PHE A 85 -7.30 -1.15 -22.10
C PHE A 85 -7.09 0.14 -22.90
N PRO A 86 -8.05 0.51 -23.76
CA PRO A 86 -7.95 1.72 -24.56
C PRO A 86 -8.23 2.97 -23.71
N LEU A 87 -7.35 3.96 -23.84
CA LEU A 87 -7.42 5.23 -23.14
C LEU A 87 -8.51 6.13 -23.72
N MET A 88 -9.24 6.81 -22.84
CA MET A 88 -10.22 7.81 -23.21
C MET A 88 -9.52 9.06 -23.75
N ASN A 89 -9.87 9.50 -24.96
CA ASN A 89 -9.31 10.73 -25.54
C ASN A 89 -9.92 11.97 -24.84
N PRO A 90 -9.11 12.78 -24.12
CA PRO A 90 -9.61 13.92 -23.36
C PRO A 90 -10.00 15.10 -24.27
N SER A 91 -11.28 15.25 -24.60
CA SER A 91 -11.76 16.49 -25.22
C SER A 91 -11.98 17.60 -24.18
N THR A 92 -11.89 18.86 -24.59
CA THR A 92 -12.13 20.02 -23.70
C THR A 92 -13.48 19.92 -22.99
N HIS A 93 -14.53 19.51 -23.72
CA HIS A 93 -15.85 19.29 -23.16
C HIS A 93 -15.87 18.18 -22.11
N ARG A 94 -15.21 17.04 -22.37
CA ARG A 94 -15.13 15.91 -21.43
C ARG A 94 -14.36 16.27 -20.17
N LEU A 95 -13.23 16.98 -20.31
CA LEU A 95 -12.45 17.47 -19.18
C LEU A 95 -13.25 18.44 -18.31
N GLU A 96 -14.05 19.32 -18.91
CA GLU A 96 -14.92 20.23 -18.17
C GLU A 96 -16.03 19.48 -17.43
N LEU A 97 -16.68 18.48 -18.06
CA LEU A 97 -17.67 17.64 -17.37
C LEU A 97 -17.07 16.90 -16.17
N ARG A 98 -15.91 16.27 -16.36
CA ARG A 98 -15.15 15.63 -15.28
C ARG A 98 -14.80 16.64 -14.18
N ARG A 99 -14.32 17.83 -14.54
CA ARG A 99 -13.99 18.89 -13.57
C ARG A 99 -15.20 19.29 -12.73
N ARG A 100 -16.38 19.47 -13.35
CA ARG A 100 -17.63 19.78 -12.64
C ARG A 100 -18.01 18.69 -11.64
N ARG A 101 -17.89 17.41 -12.05
CA ARG A 101 -18.11 16.25 -11.15
C ARG A 101 -17.15 16.26 -9.97
N LEU A 102 -15.85 16.47 -10.19
CA LEU A 102 -14.88 16.51 -9.11
C LEU A 102 -15.14 17.67 -8.14
N ILE A 103 -15.49 18.85 -8.66
CA ILE A 103 -15.86 20.01 -7.84
C ILE A 103 -17.12 19.73 -7.00
N SER A 104 -18.15 19.09 -7.58
CA SER A 104 -19.36 18.76 -6.82
C SER A 104 -19.08 17.73 -5.71
N LEU A 105 -18.21 16.76 -5.98
CA LEU A 105 -17.79 15.76 -4.99
C LEU A 105 -16.93 16.33 -3.87
N GLN A 106 -16.16 17.40 -4.09
CA GLN A 106 -15.31 18.01 -3.05
C GLN A 106 -16.10 18.43 -1.80
N ALA A 107 -17.28 19.03 -1.98
CA ALA A 107 -18.12 19.44 -0.87
C ALA A 107 -18.65 18.24 -0.08
N TRP A 108 -18.99 17.16 -0.78
CA TRP A 108 -19.43 15.91 -0.17
C TRP A 108 -18.28 15.20 0.56
N ALA A 109 -17.09 15.11 -0.05
CA ALA A 109 -15.91 14.52 0.57
C ALA A 109 -15.52 15.22 1.89
N LYS A 110 -15.63 16.55 1.96
CA LYS A 110 -15.42 17.28 3.22
C LYS A 110 -16.45 16.91 4.29
N LYS A 111 -17.73 16.80 3.93
CA LYS A 111 -18.79 16.37 4.87
C LYS A 111 -18.56 14.93 5.33
N GLU A 112 -18.19 14.05 4.41
CA GLU A 112 -17.88 12.64 4.71
C GLU A 112 -16.69 12.53 5.67
N GLN A 113 -15.64 13.34 5.45
CA GLN A 113 -14.48 13.39 6.33
C GLN A 113 -14.86 13.85 7.75
N SER A 114 -15.65 14.92 7.88
CA SER A 114 -16.14 15.37 9.19
C SER A 114 -17.02 14.33 9.89
N ALA A 115 -17.85 13.59 9.13
CA ALA A 115 -18.65 12.49 9.67
C ALA A 115 -17.77 11.33 10.15
N LYS A 116 -16.73 10.96 9.38
CA LYS A 116 -15.73 9.95 9.76
C LYS A 116 -14.98 10.34 11.03
N GLU A 117 -14.58 11.60 11.15
CA GLU A 117 -13.94 12.13 12.37
C GLU A 117 -14.85 12.02 13.59
N MET A 118 -16.13 12.38 13.45
CA MET A 118 -17.12 12.26 14.50
C MET A 118 -17.32 10.81 14.93
N LEU A 119 -17.48 9.89 13.96
CA LEU A 119 -17.63 8.46 14.21
C LEU A 119 -16.38 7.86 14.85
N TYR A 120 -15.18 8.23 14.41
CA TYR A 120 -13.93 7.82 15.05
C TYR A 120 -13.85 8.34 16.50
N SER A 121 -14.26 9.58 16.74
CA SER A 121 -14.24 10.14 18.09
C SER A 121 -15.10 9.33 19.06
N GLN A 122 -16.26 8.85 18.60
CA GLN A 122 -17.21 8.04 19.37
C GLN A 122 -16.79 6.57 19.50
N THR A 123 -16.42 5.93 18.38
CA THR A 123 -16.18 4.48 18.30
C THR A 123 -14.73 4.08 18.55
N LYS A 124 -13.79 4.99 18.31
CA LYS A 124 -12.33 4.73 18.24
C LYS A 124 -11.93 3.68 17.21
N ASP A 125 -12.78 3.43 16.21
CA ASP A 125 -12.47 2.48 15.14
C ASP A 125 -11.62 3.12 14.03
N LEU A 126 -10.47 2.51 13.74
CA LEU A 126 -9.48 2.99 12.78
C LEU A 126 -9.96 2.93 11.34
N GLN A 127 -11.03 2.18 11.04
CA GLN A 127 -11.60 2.17 9.69
C GLN A 127 -12.00 3.59 9.23
N PHE A 128 -12.44 4.44 10.16
CA PHE A 128 -12.84 5.82 9.88
C PHE A 128 -11.66 6.77 9.66
N LEU A 129 -10.44 6.40 10.07
CA LEU A 129 -9.21 7.15 9.77
C LEU A 129 -8.57 6.73 8.45
N THR A 130 -9.06 5.66 7.82
CA THR A 130 -8.46 5.15 6.59
C THR A 130 -8.75 6.09 5.43
N LEU A 131 -7.70 6.53 4.74
CA LEU A 131 -7.82 7.38 3.56
C LEU A 131 -8.59 6.65 2.44
N SER A 132 -9.67 7.27 1.98
CA SER A 132 -10.54 6.73 0.93
C SER A 132 -10.90 7.80 -0.10
N GLY A 133 -11.11 7.40 -1.34
CA GLY A 133 -11.58 8.27 -2.42
C GLY A 133 -12.56 7.53 -3.32
N VAL A 134 -13.52 8.25 -3.89
CA VAL A 134 -14.43 7.69 -4.87
C VAL A 134 -13.77 7.76 -6.24
N VAL A 135 -13.66 6.61 -6.91
CA VAL A 135 -13.21 6.51 -8.30
C VAL A 135 -14.43 6.15 -9.13
N ASP A 136 -14.71 6.96 -10.16
CA ASP A 136 -15.89 6.75 -10.98
C ASP A 136 -15.65 7.19 -12.42
N ASN A 137 -16.57 6.83 -13.32
CA ASN A 137 -16.56 7.23 -14.72
C ASN A 137 -17.74 8.17 -15.03
N THR A 138 -17.41 9.44 -15.28
CA THR A 138 -18.31 10.56 -15.63
C THR A 138 -19.21 10.23 -16.83
N PHE A 139 -18.81 9.31 -17.70
CA PHE A 139 -19.50 9.04 -18.97
C PHE A 139 -20.34 7.75 -18.96
N LYS A 140 -20.38 7.02 -17.85
CA LYS A 140 -21.06 5.72 -17.74
C LYS A 140 -22.57 5.81 -18.01
N GLU A 141 -23.27 6.71 -17.30
CA GLU A 141 -24.74 6.83 -17.39
C GLU A 141 -25.27 7.28 -18.76
N ASN A 142 -24.52 8.14 -19.46
CA ASN A 142 -24.93 8.65 -20.77
C ASN A 142 -24.92 7.55 -21.84
N LEU A 143 -24.06 6.54 -21.67
CA LEU A 143 -23.97 5.39 -22.58
C LEU A 143 -25.02 4.33 -22.26
N ASP A 144 -25.31 4.07 -20.98
CA ASP A 144 -26.40 3.17 -20.57
C ASP A 144 -27.78 3.63 -21.05
N ARG A 145 -27.97 4.94 -21.26
CA ARG A 145 -29.17 5.51 -21.88
C ARG A 145 -29.19 5.39 -23.41
N SER A 146 -28.03 5.31 -24.05
CA SER A 146 -27.91 5.15 -25.51
C SER A 146 -27.97 3.70 -25.99
N ASN A 147 -27.87 2.74 -25.07
CA ASN A 147 -28.00 1.32 -25.36
C ASN A 147 -29.49 0.91 -25.47
N PRO A 148 -29.90 0.14 -26.49
CA PRO A 148 -31.27 -0.36 -26.59
C PRO A 148 -31.64 -1.22 -25.38
N THR A 149 -32.90 -1.13 -24.95
CA THR A 149 -33.48 -1.64 -23.69
C THR A 149 -33.18 -3.13 -23.41
N SER A 150 -32.97 -3.93 -24.47
CA SER A 150 -32.56 -5.34 -24.41
C SER A 150 -31.24 -5.57 -23.66
N ASN A 151 -30.24 -4.69 -23.84
CA ASN A 151 -28.93 -4.84 -23.19
C ASN A 151 -28.93 -4.35 -21.75
N ARG A 152 -29.92 -3.54 -21.36
CA ARG A 152 -30.07 -2.97 -20.02
C ARG A 152 -30.42 -4.03 -18.98
N VAL A 153 -31.25 -5.01 -19.36
CA VAL A 153 -31.68 -6.12 -18.50
C VAL A 153 -30.55 -7.13 -18.28
N LYS A 154 -29.71 -7.38 -19.30
CA LYS A 154 -28.55 -8.27 -19.16
C LYS A 154 -27.45 -7.67 -18.29
N ASN A 155 -27.19 -6.37 -18.41
CA ASN A 155 -26.14 -5.70 -17.64
C ASN A 155 -26.49 -5.52 -16.15
N SER A 156 -27.77 -5.41 -15.77
CA SER A 156 -28.17 -5.32 -14.35
C SER A 156 -28.21 -6.67 -13.64
N LEU A 157 -28.30 -7.79 -14.37
CA LEU A 157 -28.28 -9.13 -13.78
C LEU A 157 -26.86 -9.58 -13.44
N ILE A 158 -25.86 -9.16 -14.22
CA ILE A 158 -24.45 -9.53 -14.02
C ILE A 158 -23.81 -8.77 -12.83
N SER A 159 -24.33 -7.60 -12.46
CA SER A 159 -23.81 -6.84 -11.32
C SER A 159 -24.19 -7.42 -9.95
N ASN A 160 -25.14 -8.35 -9.90
CA ASN A 160 -25.73 -8.82 -8.64
C ASN A 160 -25.37 -10.27 -8.27
N GLU A 161 -24.63 -11.01 -9.10
CA GLU A 161 -24.20 -12.36 -8.75
C GLU A 161 -22.71 -12.39 -8.39
N ILE A 162 -22.45 -12.37 -7.08
CA ILE A 162 -21.27 -12.93 -6.46
C ILE A 162 -21.72 -14.21 -5.73
N ASP A 163 -21.00 -15.29 -6.00
CA ASP A 163 -21.00 -16.61 -5.35
C ASP A 163 -22.21 -17.52 -5.54
N VAL A 164 -22.11 -18.49 -6.47
CA VAL A 164 -22.06 -19.94 -6.16
C VAL A 164 -21.35 -20.64 -7.33
N LEU A 165 -20.25 -21.34 -7.03
CA LEU A 165 -19.65 -22.35 -7.89
C LEU A 165 -20.61 -23.54 -7.99
N ASP A 166 -21.01 -23.95 -9.19
CA ASP A 166 -21.34 -25.34 -9.43
C ASP A 166 -20.84 -25.80 -10.80
N HIS A 167 -20.22 -26.97 -10.76
CA HIS A 167 -19.50 -27.63 -11.83
C HIS A 167 -20.45 -28.68 -12.38
N ASP A 168 -21.01 -28.50 -13.58
CA ASP A 168 -21.37 -29.66 -14.40
C ASP A 168 -21.43 -29.32 -15.90
N GLY A 169 -21.15 -30.33 -16.70
CA GLY A 169 -20.78 -30.21 -18.11
C GLY A 169 -21.94 -30.06 -19.11
N THR A 170 -21.49 -30.13 -20.38
CA THR A 170 -22.25 -30.30 -21.64
C THR A 170 -23.21 -29.17 -22.01
N ASP A 171 -22.79 -28.28 -22.91
CA ASP A 171 -23.15 -28.38 -24.33
C ASP A 171 -22.72 -27.13 -25.11
N GLU A 172 -22.29 -27.38 -26.34
CA GLU A 172 -21.92 -26.38 -27.34
C GLU A 172 -23.13 -25.54 -27.75
N GLU A 173 -23.27 -24.34 -27.20
CA GLU A 173 -24.04 -23.28 -27.85
C GLU A 173 -23.19 -22.02 -27.95
N GLN A 174 -22.78 -21.73 -29.19
CA GLN A 174 -22.21 -20.47 -29.63
C GLN A 174 -23.20 -19.32 -29.34
N LYS A 175 -23.16 -18.78 -28.11
CA LYS A 175 -23.78 -17.50 -27.77
C LYS A 175 -23.05 -16.40 -28.54
N ILE A 176 -23.63 -15.98 -29.66
CA ILE A 176 -23.23 -14.78 -30.42
C ILE A 176 -23.42 -13.55 -29.51
N ARG A 177 -22.40 -13.27 -28.69
CA ARG A 177 -22.25 -11.99 -28.01
C ARG A 177 -21.98 -10.97 -29.12
N HIS A 178 -22.92 -10.06 -29.38
CA HIS A 178 -22.64 -8.84 -30.15
C HIS A 178 -21.75 -7.93 -29.29
N GLY A 179 -20.53 -8.37 -29.04
CA GLY A 179 -19.51 -7.66 -28.30
C GLY A 179 -18.69 -6.84 -29.28
N VAL A 180 -18.60 -5.54 -29.02
CA VAL A 180 -17.58 -4.65 -29.58
C VAL A 180 -16.23 -5.36 -29.43
N HIS A 181 -15.49 -5.64 -30.50
CA HIS A 181 -14.20 -6.30 -30.36
C HIS A 181 -13.11 -5.24 -30.12
N LEU A 182 -12.10 -5.54 -29.30
CA LEU A 182 -10.93 -4.66 -29.09
C LEU A 182 -10.15 -4.36 -30.40
N SER A 183 -10.46 -5.07 -31.48
CA SER A 183 -9.98 -4.87 -32.85
C SER A 183 -10.82 -3.89 -33.68
N ASP A 184 -11.92 -3.35 -33.16
CA ASP A 184 -12.77 -2.41 -33.91
C ASP A 184 -12.01 -1.14 -34.29
N ILE A 185 -12.36 -0.57 -35.44
CA ILE A 185 -11.70 0.61 -36.04
C ILE A 185 -11.62 1.77 -35.03
N GLU A 186 -12.62 1.92 -34.15
CA GLU A 186 -12.68 2.93 -33.08
C GLU A 186 -11.51 2.85 -32.05
N PHE A 187 -10.81 1.71 -31.97
CA PHE A 187 -9.68 1.50 -31.06
C PHE A 187 -8.32 1.45 -31.76
N THR A 188 -8.31 1.28 -33.09
CA THR A 188 -7.07 1.12 -33.88
C THR A 188 -6.14 2.34 -33.84
N HIS A 189 -6.70 3.55 -33.71
CA HIS A 189 -5.94 4.81 -33.67
C HIS A 189 -5.88 5.41 -32.25
N GLY A 190 -6.27 4.65 -31.23
CA GLY A 190 -6.28 5.08 -29.83
C GLY A 190 -4.99 4.74 -29.09
N HIS A 191 -4.73 5.48 -28.01
CA HIS A 191 -3.68 5.12 -27.05
C HIS A 191 -4.18 4.07 -26.05
N TRP A 192 -3.24 3.36 -25.46
CA TRP A 192 -3.50 2.21 -24.59
C TRP A 192 -2.80 2.36 -23.23
N CYS A 193 -3.42 1.82 -22.19
CA CYS A 193 -2.78 1.59 -20.90
C CYS A 193 -2.44 0.10 -20.79
N PHE A 194 -1.19 -0.22 -20.46
CA PHE A 194 -0.68 -1.58 -20.35
C PHE A 194 -0.32 -1.89 -18.89
N ASP A 195 -0.81 -3.03 -18.38
CA ASP A 195 -0.26 -3.65 -17.16
C ASP A 195 0.93 -4.53 -17.57
N THR A 196 2.13 -4.15 -17.11
CA THR A 196 3.34 -4.91 -17.43
C THR A 196 3.63 -5.96 -16.36
N PRO A 197 4.18 -7.14 -16.73
CA PRO A 197 4.62 -8.13 -15.76
C PRO A 197 5.53 -7.50 -14.70
N GLY A 198 5.24 -7.80 -13.43
CA GLY A 198 6.05 -7.28 -12.34
C GLY A 198 7.46 -7.84 -12.35
N THR A 199 8.45 -6.98 -12.14
CA THR A 199 9.83 -7.45 -11.91
C THR A 199 9.96 -8.00 -10.50
N VAL A 200 10.60 -9.16 -10.34
CA VAL A 200 10.96 -9.68 -9.01
C VAL A 200 12.26 -9.01 -8.59
N SER A 201 12.22 -8.30 -7.45
CA SER A 201 13.41 -7.67 -6.89
C SER A 201 14.09 -8.63 -5.92
N ARG A 202 15.43 -8.76 -6.00
CA ARG A 202 16.23 -9.58 -5.07
C ARG A 202 16.19 -9.06 -3.64
N GLU A 203 15.86 -7.79 -3.44
CA GLU A 203 15.73 -7.15 -2.13
C GLU A 203 14.35 -7.38 -1.47
N GLN A 204 13.42 -8.03 -2.18
CA GLN A 204 12.15 -8.45 -1.61
C GLN A 204 12.30 -9.83 -1.00
N VAL A 205 11.57 -10.05 0.09
CA VAL A 205 11.53 -11.33 0.82
C VAL A 205 10.16 -12.00 0.71
N LEU A 206 9.18 -11.36 0.08
CA LEU A 206 7.79 -11.86 0.00
C LEU A 206 7.68 -13.19 -0.76
N ASP A 207 8.60 -13.46 -1.67
CA ASP A 207 8.72 -14.71 -2.44
C ASP A 207 9.13 -15.91 -1.57
N LEU A 208 9.72 -15.67 -0.40
CA LEU A 208 10.16 -16.71 0.54
C LEU A 208 9.04 -17.24 1.44
N TYR A 209 7.88 -16.56 1.45
CA TYR A 209 6.76 -16.86 2.34
C TYR A 209 5.61 -17.54 1.61
N THR A 210 4.89 -18.40 2.31
CA THR A 210 3.65 -19.01 1.82
C THR A 210 2.49 -17.99 1.83
N LEU A 211 1.37 -18.32 1.18
CA LEU A 211 0.19 -17.46 1.15
C LEU A 211 -0.34 -17.12 2.55
N ASP A 212 -0.37 -18.10 3.46
CA ASP A 212 -0.86 -17.91 4.83
C ASP A 212 0.08 -17.05 5.66
N GLU A 213 1.38 -17.20 5.44
CA GLU A 213 2.41 -16.35 6.04
C GLU A 213 2.30 -14.90 5.54
N LEU A 214 2.07 -14.71 4.24
CA LEU A 214 1.87 -13.39 3.63
C LEU A 214 0.63 -12.67 4.19
N ILE A 215 -0.44 -13.41 4.52
CA ILE A 215 -1.64 -12.86 5.18
C ILE A 215 -1.31 -12.25 6.56
N THR A 216 -0.29 -12.77 7.22
CA THR A 216 0.18 -12.31 8.54
C THR A 216 1.20 -11.19 8.40
N LEU A 217 2.11 -11.29 7.43
CA LEU A 217 3.22 -10.37 7.24
C LEU A 217 2.81 -9.05 6.57
N VAL A 218 1.91 -9.11 5.57
CA VAL A 218 1.47 -7.92 4.81
C VAL A 218 0.31 -7.22 5.54
N PRO A 219 0.47 -5.94 5.94
CA PRO A 219 -0.59 -5.18 6.61
C PRO A 219 -1.83 -5.02 5.74
N ARG A 220 -3.01 -5.32 6.29
CA ARG A 220 -4.32 -5.14 5.61
C ARG A 220 -5.12 -3.96 6.14
N LYS A 221 -4.69 -3.37 7.25
CA LYS A 221 -5.29 -2.23 7.94
C LYS A 221 -4.22 -1.16 8.15
N LEU A 222 -4.64 0.02 8.59
CA LEU A 222 -3.75 1.10 9.00
C LEU A 222 -2.70 0.57 10.01
N ILE A 223 -1.41 0.83 9.74
CA ILE A 223 -0.33 0.42 10.63
C ILE A 223 -0.29 1.37 11.83
N ILE A 224 -0.44 0.83 13.04
CA ILE A 224 -0.23 1.56 14.28
C ILE A 224 1.21 1.32 14.75
N PRO A 225 2.01 2.36 15.03
CA PRO A 225 3.34 2.18 15.57
C PRO A 225 3.30 1.49 16.92
N ARG A 226 4.10 0.43 17.08
CA ARG A 226 4.33 -0.23 18.37
C ARG A 226 5.62 0.30 18.98
N PHE A 227 5.53 0.88 20.16
CA PHE A 227 6.68 1.50 20.82
C PHE A 227 7.35 0.51 21.76
N THR A 228 8.67 0.43 21.69
CA THR A 228 9.50 -0.39 22.58
C THR A 228 10.77 0.34 22.98
N ILE A 229 11.41 -0.15 24.05
CA ILE A 229 12.73 0.28 24.50
C ILE A 229 13.70 -0.89 24.41
N LEU A 230 14.92 -0.64 23.91
CA LEU A 230 16.01 -1.60 23.88
C LEU A 230 17.21 -1.06 24.65
N ARG A 231 17.89 -1.94 25.37
CA ARG A 231 19.17 -1.71 26.02
C ARG A 231 20.30 -2.37 25.22
N PRO A 232 21.55 -1.91 25.35
CA PRO A 232 22.68 -2.56 24.70
C PRO A 232 22.70 -4.05 25.05
N GLY A 233 22.86 -4.91 24.03
CA GLY A 233 22.80 -6.37 24.19
C GLY A 233 21.38 -6.97 24.18
N GLU A 234 20.34 -6.19 23.90
CA GLU A 234 18.98 -6.70 23.62
C GLU A 234 18.66 -6.72 22.12
N SER A 235 17.80 -7.65 21.73
CA SER A 235 17.29 -7.83 20.37
C SER A 235 15.79 -7.56 20.31
N LEU A 236 15.33 -6.93 19.23
CA LEU A 236 13.93 -6.90 18.82
C LEU A 236 13.70 -7.91 17.69
N LEU A 237 12.79 -8.85 17.91
CA LEU A 237 12.38 -9.86 16.93
C LEU A 237 11.07 -9.44 16.26
N PHE A 238 11.02 -9.61 14.93
CA PHE A 238 9.84 -9.43 14.08
C PHE A 238 9.31 -10.81 13.73
N GLY A 239 8.68 -11.44 14.71
CA GLY A 239 8.46 -12.89 14.70
C GLY A 239 9.74 -13.66 14.38
N GLY A 240 9.66 -14.64 13.48
CA GLY A 240 10.82 -15.38 12.94
C GLY A 240 11.37 -14.80 11.65
N THR A 241 10.90 -13.62 11.24
CA THR A 241 11.17 -13.06 9.90
C THR A 241 12.34 -12.08 9.85
N ALA A 242 12.59 -11.36 10.94
CA ALA A 242 13.71 -10.45 11.04
C ALA A 242 14.08 -10.21 12.51
N ARG A 243 15.33 -9.78 12.70
CA ARG A 243 15.91 -9.50 14.02
C ARG A 243 16.67 -8.18 13.96
N LEU A 244 16.57 -7.39 15.02
CA LEU A 244 17.30 -6.14 15.16
C LEU A 244 18.04 -6.12 16.49
N ASP A 245 19.34 -6.30 16.44
CA ASP A 245 20.22 -6.33 17.61
C ASP A 245 20.74 -4.95 17.92
N PHE A 246 20.53 -4.49 19.14
CA PHE A 246 21.12 -3.25 19.60
C PHE A 246 22.50 -3.51 20.20
N LEU A 247 23.56 -3.07 19.51
CA LEU A 247 24.94 -3.36 19.89
C LEU A 247 25.43 -2.41 20.98
N SER A 248 25.56 -1.11 20.65
CA SER A 248 26.14 -0.13 21.56
C SER A 248 25.86 1.31 21.14
N THR A 249 26.16 2.24 22.04
CA THR A 249 26.35 3.66 21.70
C THR A 249 27.77 4.08 22.04
N VAL A 250 28.31 5.08 21.34
CA VAL A 250 29.74 5.45 21.41
C VAL A 250 30.18 5.98 22.77
N SER A 251 29.26 6.45 23.63
CA SER A 251 29.66 7.20 24.83
C SER A 251 28.96 6.79 26.13
N GLN A 252 27.84 6.06 26.07
CA GLN A 252 27.03 5.69 27.24
C GLN A 252 26.20 4.40 26.98
N GLU A 253 25.84 3.63 28.00
CA GLU A 253 24.84 2.54 27.88
C GLU A 253 23.40 3.09 27.83
N ASN A 254 23.17 4.10 27.00
CA ASN A 254 21.86 4.71 26.88
C ASN A 254 20.92 3.76 26.14
N PRO A 255 19.71 3.53 26.69
CA PRO A 255 18.69 2.79 25.96
C PRO A 255 18.22 3.60 24.75
N VAL A 256 17.69 2.88 23.78
CA VAL A 256 17.07 3.45 22.58
C VAL A 256 15.58 3.17 22.60
N TYR A 257 14.79 4.13 22.14
CA TYR A 257 13.37 3.94 21.91
C TYR A 257 13.15 3.67 20.43
N LEU A 258 12.31 2.69 20.14
CA LEU A 258 11.90 2.36 18.78
C LEU A 258 10.40 2.59 18.61
N ALA A 259 10.02 3.17 17.48
CA ALA A 259 8.66 3.07 16.95
C ALA A 259 8.67 2.07 15.81
N VAL A 260 7.99 0.94 15.99
CA VAL A 260 8.02 -0.21 15.08
C VAL A 260 6.75 -0.23 14.23
N TYR A 261 6.92 -0.27 12.93
CA TYR A 261 5.84 -0.26 11.93
C TYR A 261 5.88 -1.55 11.13
N CYS A 262 4.96 -2.45 11.43
CA CYS A 262 4.77 -3.70 10.72
C CYS A 262 3.32 -4.17 10.92
N SER A 263 2.93 -5.28 10.31
CA SER A 263 1.61 -5.86 10.46
C SER A 263 1.25 -6.08 11.94
N ASP A 264 0.01 -5.76 12.33
CA ASP A 264 -0.52 -5.95 13.69
C ASP A 264 -0.57 -7.42 14.09
N ARG A 265 -0.65 -8.31 13.11
CA ARG A 265 -0.64 -9.78 13.28
C ARG A 265 0.75 -10.36 13.48
N LEU A 266 1.81 -9.62 13.15
CA LEU A 266 3.19 -10.08 13.31
C LEU A 266 3.64 -9.86 14.77
N PRO A 267 3.95 -10.92 15.54
CA PRO A 267 4.41 -10.79 16.92
C PRO A 267 5.73 -10.00 17.00
N LEU A 268 5.91 -9.23 18.08
CA LEU A 268 7.17 -8.58 18.40
C LEU A 268 7.66 -9.05 19.75
N HIS A 269 8.94 -9.41 19.84
CA HIS A 269 9.56 -9.84 21.10
C HIS A 269 10.82 -9.03 21.37
N VAL A 270 11.04 -8.71 22.64
CA VAL A 270 12.29 -8.11 23.11
C VAL A 270 12.89 -9.03 24.17
N MET A 271 14.14 -9.41 23.97
CA MET A 271 14.90 -10.29 24.86
C MET A 271 16.39 -9.98 24.72
N LYS A 272 17.23 -10.60 25.55
CA LYS A 272 18.67 -10.47 25.40
C LYS A 272 19.13 -11.17 24.13
N SER A 273 20.13 -10.60 23.46
CA SER A 273 20.67 -11.15 22.22
C SER A 273 21.19 -12.58 22.36
N GLU A 274 21.68 -12.96 23.54
CA GLU A 274 22.19 -14.30 23.87
C GLU A 274 21.09 -15.37 24.04
N GLU A 275 19.84 -14.95 24.31
CA GLU A 275 18.70 -15.84 24.56
C GLU A 275 17.89 -16.10 23.28
N VAL A 276 18.20 -15.39 22.19
CA VAL A 276 17.40 -15.43 20.96
C VAL A 276 17.45 -16.79 20.29
N GLU A 277 18.64 -17.39 20.18
CA GLU A 277 18.83 -18.68 19.54
C GLU A 277 18.04 -19.78 20.28
N GLU A 278 18.16 -19.83 21.62
CA GLU A 278 17.40 -20.78 22.47
C GLU A 278 15.88 -20.55 22.34
N PHE A 279 15.44 -19.30 22.32
CA PHE A 279 14.03 -18.95 22.16
C PHE A 279 13.48 -19.39 20.80
N LEU A 280 14.22 -19.15 19.71
CA LEU A 280 13.82 -19.57 18.37
C LEU A 280 13.78 -21.10 18.29
N GLU A 281 14.81 -21.82 18.73
CA GLU A 281 14.82 -23.29 18.70
C GLU A 281 13.60 -23.91 19.39
N LYS A 282 13.14 -23.30 20.48
CA LYS A 282 12.01 -23.80 21.27
C LYS A 282 10.64 -23.44 20.70
N PHE A 283 10.51 -22.27 20.08
CA PHE A 283 9.22 -21.70 19.70
C PHE A 283 9.03 -21.45 18.20
N ASN A 284 10.01 -21.76 17.35
CA ASN A 284 9.87 -21.60 15.90
C ASN A 284 8.69 -22.42 15.36
N GLY A 285 7.99 -21.88 14.36
CA GLY A 285 6.80 -22.51 13.79
C GLY A 285 5.53 -22.43 14.68
N THR A 286 5.63 -21.97 15.93
CA THR A 286 4.46 -21.74 16.81
C THR A 286 3.88 -20.34 16.65
N ASN A 287 2.65 -20.14 17.11
CA ASN A 287 2.00 -18.82 17.15
C ASN A 287 2.74 -17.79 18.03
N VAL A 288 3.66 -18.23 18.90
CA VAL A 288 4.45 -17.33 19.75
C VAL A 288 5.41 -16.53 18.88
N VAL A 289 6.20 -17.20 18.05
CA VAL A 289 7.14 -16.55 17.11
C VAL A 289 6.37 -16.01 15.91
N GLY A 290 5.33 -16.68 15.44
CA GLY A 290 4.59 -16.23 14.26
C GLY A 290 5.18 -16.82 12.99
N VAL A 291 5.35 -15.97 11.97
CA VAL A 291 5.89 -16.34 10.66
C VAL A 291 7.42 -16.55 10.74
N PRO A 292 8.00 -17.56 10.07
CA PRO A 292 7.34 -18.61 9.28
C PRO A 292 6.60 -19.64 10.14
N PHE A 293 5.45 -20.13 9.66
CA PHE A 293 4.63 -21.12 10.36
C PHE A 293 4.79 -22.49 9.69
N GLY A 294 4.89 -23.57 10.47
CA GLY A 294 4.87 -24.93 9.94
C GLY A 294 5.81 -25.90 10.63
N ASP A 295 5.84 -27.12 10.09
CA ASP A 295 6.67 -28.22 10.59
C ASP A 295 8.15 -28.03 10.26
N LYS A 296 9.01 -28.90 10.81
CA LYS A 296 10.48 -28.85 10.59
C LYS A 296 10.86 -28.75 9.11
N GLU A 297 10.15 -29.46 8.23
CA GLU A 297 10.37 -29.41 6.78
C GLU A 297 10.22 -28.00 6.20
N ARG A 298 9.22 -27.21 6.66
CA ARG A 298 9.01 -25.83 6.20
C ARG A 298 10.11 -24.89 6.70
N LEU A 299 10.56 -25.12 7.94
CA LEU A 299 11.61 -24.33 8.58
C LEU A 299 12.98 -24.60 7.97
N ASP A 300 13.27 -25.85 7.59
CA ASP A 300 14.53 -26.24 6.94
C ASP A 300 14.68 -25.59 5.54
N VAL A 301 13.55 -25.36 4.85
CA VAL A 301 13.53 -24.66 3.56
C VAL A 301 13.63 -23.14 3.73
N PHE A 302 13.26 -22.59 4.89
CA PHE A 302 13.31 -21.15 5.11
C PHE A 302 14.76 -20.69 5.30
N PRO A 303 15.23 -19.67 4.55
CA PRO A 303 16.63 -19.30 4.60
C PRO A 303 17.02 -18.67 5.93
N ALA A 304 18.29 -18.85 6.31
CA ALA A 304 18.85 -18.30 7.53
C ALA A 304 18.83 -16.76 7.51
N LEU A 305 18.74 -16.18 8.71
CA LEU A 305 18.82 -14.73 8.87
C LEU A 305 20.28 -14.29 8.83
N GLU A 306 20.64 -13.54 7.79
CA GLU A 306 21.98 -12.94 7.67
C GLU A 306 21.96 -11.47 8.07
N GLY A 307 23.05 -11.04 8.70
CA GLY A 307 23.14 -9.74 9.36
C GLY A 307 23.95 -8.69 8.62
N LYS A 308 23.49 -7.44 8.70
CA LYS A 308 24.21 -6.25 8.25
C LYS A 308 24.30 -5.25 9.41
N GLU A 309 25.51 -4.77 9.66
CA GLU A 309 25.73 -3.72 10.66
C GLU A 309 25.34 -2.35 10.11
N LEU A 310 24.70 -1.55 10.96
CA LEU A 310 24.15 -0.25 10.65
C LEU A 310 24.63 0.74 11.72
N HIS A 311 25.31 1.79 11.28
CA HIS A 311 25.73 2.90 12.13
C HIS A 311 24.85 4.11 11.84
N LEU A 312 24.16 4.59 12.87
CA LEU A 312 23.24 5.70 12.77
C LEU A 312 23.80 6.91 13.50
N GLU A 313 23.78 8.07 12.84
CA GLU A 313 24.26 9.33 13.40
C GLU A 313 23.10 10.31 13.56
N LYS A 314 22.98 10.88 14.75
CA LYS A 314 21.94 11.83 15.10
C LYS A 314 22.19 13.19 14.48
N THR A 315 21.28 13.63 13.62
CA THR A 315 21.41 14.93 12.95
C THR A 315 20.82 16.09 13.76
N ARG A 316 19.76 15.87 14.55
CA ARG A 316 19.04 16.93 15.28
C ARG A 316 18.54 16.48 16.65
N MET A 317 18.47 17.42 17.58
CA MET A 317 17.87 17.22 18.91
C MET A 317 16.36 17.00 18.82
N LEU A 318 15.82 16.12 19.67
CA LEU A 318 14.38 15.83 19.82
C LEU A 318 13.67 15.24 18.58
N LYS A 319 14.42 14.76 17.57
CA LYS A 319 13.86 14.05 16.40
C LYS A 319 14.35 12.61 16.34
N ALA A 320 13.61 11.77 15.63
CA ALA A 320 14.09 10.48 15.18
C ALA A 320 15.44 10.61 14.46
N ILE A 321 16.31 9.62 14.66
CA ILE A 321 17.62 9.53 14.03
C ILE A 321 17.45 9.04 12.58
N SER A 322 16.88 7.85 12.40
CA SER A 322 16.68 7.21 11.10
C SER A 322 15.61 6.12 11.19
N ASP A 323 14.99 5.78 10.07
CA ASP A 323 14.24 4.54 9.91
C ASP A 323 15.19 3.42 9.48
N ILE A 324 15.23 2.32 10.23
CA ILE A 324 15.82 1.05 9.79
C ILE A 324 14.72 0.28 9.06
N VAL A 325 14.88 0.10 7.76
CA VAL A 325 13.90 -0.56 6.89
C VAL A 325 14.28 -2.02 6.69
N LEU A 326 13.33 -2.90 6.97
CA LEU A 326 13.39 -4.34 6.74
C LEU A 326 12.39 -4.63 5.62
N SER A 327 12.88 -4.64 4.38
CA SER A 327 12.06 -4.69 3.17
C SER A 327 10.91 -5.69 3.29
N SER A 328 9.70 -5.25 2.94
CA SER A 328 8.47 -6.05 2.95
C SER A 328 7.95 -6.51 4.33
N ILE A 329 8.76 -6.49 5.39
CA ILE A 329 8.37 -6.86 6.76
C ILE A 329 7.90 -5.62 7.54
N GLY A 330 8.64 -4.52 7.44
CA GLY A 330 8.35 -3.29 8.18
C GLY A 330 9.56 -2.37 8.33
N TRP A 331 9.48 -1.45 9.29
CA TRP A 331 10.62 -0.62 9.67
C TRP A 331 10.56 -0.24 11.15
N ALA A 332 11.70 0.11 11.72
CA ALA A 332 11.83 0.67 13.05
C ALA A 332 12.43 2.07 12.99
N THR A 333 11.70 3.07 13.47
CA THR A 333 12.21 4.43 13.65
C THR A 333 12.97 4.51 14.96
N VAL A 334 14.24 4.92 14.90
CA VAL A 334 15.15 4.96 16.05
C VAL A 334 15.14 6.34 16.72
N TYR A 335 14.99 6.36 18.04
CA TYR A 335 15.10 7.54 18.89
C TYR A 335 16.16 7.29 19.97
N SER A 336 17.14 8.17 20.07
CA SER A 336 18.15 8.10 21.12
C SER A 336 18.59 9.49 21.59
N VAL A 337 19.06 9.54 22.84
CA VAL A 337 19.78 10.71 23.36
C VAL A 337 21.19 10.75 22.78
N ALA A 338 21.83 9.59 22.61
CA ALA A 338 23.18 9.45 22.11
C ALA A 338 23.35 9.96 20.66
N GLU A 339 24.56 10.40 20.34
CA GLU A 339 24.90 10.92 19.00
C GLU A 339 25.07 9.81 17.97
N LYS A 340 25.63 8.67 18.38
CA LYS A 340 25.91 7.53 17.50
C LYS A 340 25.37 6.25 18.10
N VAL A 341 24.65 5.49 17.30
CA VAL A 341 23.98 4.24 17.70
C VAL A 341 24.29 3.17 16.66
N SER A 342 24.69 1.99 17.12
CA SER A 342 25.00 0.85 16.25
C SER A 342 23.99 -0.28 16.43
N PHE A 343 23.49 -0.80 15.32
CA PHE A 343 22.61 -1.96 15.27
C PHE A 343 23.18 -3.02 14.33
N LYS A 344 22.81 -4.28 14.55
CA LYS A 344 22.92 -5.33 13.54
C LYS A 344 21.50 -5.76 13.17
N ALA A 345 21.10 -5.48 11.94
CA ALA A 345 19.81 -5.93 11.42
C ALA A 345 20.00 -7.26 10.69
N LEU A 346 19.09 -8.21 10.88
CA LEU A 346 19.10 -9.50 10.22
C LEU A 346 17.75 -9.76 9.56
N THR A 347 17.82 -10.27 8.33
CA THR A 347 16.67 -10.63 7.49
C THR A 347 17.03 -11.90 6.72
N PRO A 348 16.07 -12.61 6.10
CA PRO A 348 16.37 -13.83 5.39
C PRO A 348 17.35 -13.54 4.24
N GLU A 349 18.49 -14.24 4.23
CA GLU A 349 19.63 -13.99 3.32
C GLU A 349 20.17 -12.54 3.32
N GLY A 350 19.89 -11.75 4.37
CA GLY A 350 20.35 -10.36 4.47
C GLY A 350 19.68 -9.39 3.49
N ARG A 351 18.58 -9.80 2.84
CA ARG A 351 17.87 -9.03 1.81
C ARG A 351 17.14 -7.82 2.36
N GLY A 352 17.24 -6.69 1.68
CA GLY A 352 16.34 -5.55 1.90
C GLY A 352 16.59 -4.76 3.19
N ILE A 353 17.79 -4.85 3.76
CA ILE A 353 18.21 -4.07 4.92
C ILE A 353 18.78 -2.72 4.47
N THR A 354 18.05 -1.65 4.76
CA THR A 354 18.43 -0.28 4.40
C THR A 354 18.09 0.72 5.51
N THR A 355 18.67 1.91 5.42
CA THR A 355 18.34 3.04 6.28
C THR A 355 17.82 4.20 5.45
N ARG A 356 16.92 5.01 6.02
CA ARG A 356 16.40 6.21 5.36
C ARG A 356 16.10 7.33 6.36
N PRO A 357 15.93 8.58 5.90
CA PRO A 357 15.38 9.64 6.73
C PRO A 357 13.99 9.24 7.26
N PRO A 358 13.69 9.54 8.54
CA PRO A 358 12.46 9.11 9.17
C PRO A 358 11.24 9.80 8.53
N LEU A 359 10.24 9.00 8.12
CA LEU A 359 9.00 9.54 7.54
C LEU A 359 8.10 10.22 8.58
N LEU A 360 8.13 9.72 9.83
CA LEU A 360 7.38 10.26 10.96
C LEU A 360 8.34 10.63 12.10
N PRO A 361 9.11 11.74 11.96
CA PRO A 361 10.20 12.07 12.88
C PRO A 361 9.75 12.35 14.32
N PHE A 362 8.47 12.65 14.52
CA PHE A 362 7.87 12.99 15.83
C PHE A 362 6.92 11.90 16.36
N ALA A 363 6.90 10.71 15.76
CA ALA A 363 5.97 9.65 16.18
C ALA A 363 6.09 9.27 17.66
N ILE A 364 7.24 9.50 18.30
CA ILE A 364 7.46 9.27 19.73
C ILE A 364 6.45 9.99 20.64
N GLU A 365 5.81 11.07 20.18
CA GLU A 365 4.77 11.80 20.94
C GLU A 365 3.52 10.94 21.20
N TYR A 366 3.23 10.00 20.30
CA TYR A 366 2.14 9.04 20.42
C TYR A 366 2.47 7.89 21.39
N LYS A 367 3.68 7.84 21.95
CA LYS A 367 4.04 6.85 22.98
C LYS A 367 3.26 7.13 24.26
N GLY A 368 2.53 6.13 24.73
CA GLY A 368 1.77 6.14 25.98
C GLY A 368 2.55 5.61 27.18
N SER A 369 1.82 5.12 28.18
CA SER A 369 2.39 4.50 29.37
C SER A 369 3.02 3.15 29.07
N ARG A 370 4.01 2.75 29.88
CA ARG A 370 4.66 1.44 29.76
C ARG A 370 3.66 0.33 30.07
N ILE A 371 3.71 -0.77 29.30
CA ILE A 371 2.92 -1.97 29.57
C ILE A 371 3.66 -2.76 30.68
N PRO A 372 3.04 -2.99 31.85
CA PRO A 372 3.68 -3.67 32.97
C PRO A 372 4.25 -5.03 32.56
N GLY A 373 5.46 -5.35 33.04
CA GLY A 373 6.13 -6.63 32.75
C GLY A 373 6.74 -6.76 31.36
N THR A 374 6.75 -5.70 30.53
CA THR A 374 7.29 -5.75 29.17
C THR A 374 8.18 -4.55 28.83
N SER A 375 8.90 -4.63 27.70
CA SER A 375 9.63 -3.51 27.10
C SER A 375 8.75 -2.62 26.21
N PHE A 376 7.46 -2.95 26.06
CA PHE A 376 6.54 -2.25 25.18
C PHE A 376 5.75 -1.14 25.89
N TYR A 377 5.24 -0.20 25.10
CA TYR A 377 4.42 0.92 25.56
C TYR A 377 3.06 0.90 24.85
N LYS A 378 2.03 1.38 25.56
CA LYS A 378 0.72 1.66 24.96
C LYS A 378 0.86 2.77 23.93
N VAL A 379 -0.07 2.83 22.99
CA VAL A 379 -0.15 3.90 21.99
C VAL A 379 -1.25 4.87 22.41
N LYS A 380 -0.94 6.17 22.43
CA LYS A 380 -1.97 7.21 22.61
C LYS A 380 -2.90 7.23 21.39
N PRO A 381 -4.19 7.56 21.55
CA PRO A 381 -5.08 7.71 20.41
C PRO A 381 -4.50 8.70 19.41
N MET A 382 -4.45 8.32 18.13
CA MET A 382 -4.09 9.26 17.08
C MET A 382 -5.19 10.32 17.00
N MET A 383 -4.81 11.58 17.10
CA MET A 383 -5.68 12.70 16.78
C MET A 383 -5.39 13.12 15.35
N MET A 384 -6.41 13.32 14.54
CA MET A 384 -6.21 13.94 13.23
C MET A 384 -5.79 15.39 13.46
N GLU A 385 -4.67 15.79 12.88
CA GLU A 385 -4.34 17.20 12.76
C GLU A 385 -5.51 17.86 12.03
N LYS A 386 -6.14 18.85 12.68
CA LYS A 386 -7.06 19.74 11.97
C LYS A 386 -6.22 20.41 10.90
N ASP A 387 -6.62 20.30 9.63
CA ASP A 387 -6.00 21.07 8.56
C ASP A 387 -5.91 22.53 9.02
N GLU A 388 -4.72 22.98 9.39
CA GLU A 388 -4.50 24.42 9.55
C GLU A 388 -4.78 25.00 8.16
N PRO A 389 -5.72 25.96 8.04
CA PRO A 389 -5.97 26.57 6.74
C PRO A 389 -4.64 27.12 6.25
N GLU A 390 -4.18 26.64 5.08
CA GLU A 390 -2.95 27.08 4.43
C GLU A 390 -2.81 28.58 4.66
N LYS A 391 -1.81 28.99 5.46
CA LYS A 391 -1.49 30.39 5.64
C LYS A 391 -1.19 30.93 4.24
N ARG A 392 -2.20 31.57 3.62
CA ARG A 392 -2.08 32.30 2.37
C ARG A 392 -0.84 33.17 2.54
N ARG A 393 0.26 32.76 1.90
CA ARG A 393 1.46 33.59 1.79
C ARG A 393 1.00 34.86 1.11
N LYS A 394 0.72 35.90 1.91
CA LYS A 394 0.52 37.27 1.44
C LYS A 394 1.83 37.64 0.76
N PHE A 395 1.88 37.49 -0.56
CA PHE A 395 2.87 38.19 -1.37
C PHE A 395 2.67 39.68 -1.11
N HIS A 396 3.47 40.24 -0.21
CA HIS A 396 3.66 41.68 -0.14
C HIS A 396 4.36 42.08 -1.44
N LYS A 397 3.59 42.63 -2.37
CA LYS A 397 4.14 43.51 -3.41
C LYS A 397 4.83 44.66 -2.68
N ARG A 398 6.15 44.62 -2.56
CA ARG A 398 6.92 45.84 -2.36
C ARG A 398 6.87 46.61 -3.68
N ARG A 399 6.18 47.76 -3.62
CA ARG A 399 6.31 48.85 -4.57
C ARG A 399 7.68 49.51 -4.39
#